data_AF-A0A9D1TAI9-F1
#
_entry.id   AF-A0A9D1TAI9-F1
#
_cell.length_a   1.000
_cell.length_b   1.000
_cell.length_c   1.000
_cell.angle_alpha   90.00
_cell.angle_beta   90.00
_cell.angle_gamma   90.00
#
_symmetry.space_group_name_H-M   'P 1'
#
loop_
_entity.id
_entity.type
_entity.pdbx_description
1 polymer ?
#
loop_
_entity_poly.entity_id
_entity_poly.type
_entity_poly.pdbx_seq_one_letter_code
_entity_poly.pdbx_strand_id
1 'polypeptide(L)'
;MDETYVNERIKQICAEKGWSNYRLAKECGIPSSTVHNILHKVSAPSFVSLLKICNGLGITMAQFFAEDGDAVDLTGEQREVLDLYNDLSVHEREIAVAYMRGLAARKG
;
A
#
# COMPACT_ATOMS: atom_id res chain seq x y z
N MET A 1 -13.35 -8.95 10.92
CA MET A 1 -12.11 -9.18 10.14
C MET A 1 -11.68 -10.60 10.41
N ASP A 2 -11.83 -11.49 9.43
CA ASP A 2 -11.54 -12.93 9.58
C ASP A 2 -10.01 -13.17 9.47
N GLU A 3 -9.46 -14.15 10.19
CA GLU A 3 -8.02 -14.51 10.14
C GLU A 3 -7.57 -14.88 8.72
N THR A 4 -8.52 -15.27 7.88
CA THR A 4 -8.33 -15.55 6.45
C THR A 4 -7.90 -14.31 5.65
N TYR A 5 -8.42 -13.14 5.98
CA TYR A 5 -8.16 -11.87 5.28
C TYR A 5 -6.67 -11.49 5.30
N VAL A 6 -6.02 -11.58 6.46
CA VAL A 6 -4.61 -11.17 6.62
C VAL A 6 -3.71 -11.99 5.70
N ASN A 7 -3.93 -13.31 5.66
CA ASN A 7 -3.12 -14.21 4.84
C ASN A 7 -3.38 -14.01 3.34
N GLU A 8 -4.64 -13.76 2.97
CA GLU A 8 -5.03 -13.50 1.58
C GLU A 8 -4.47 -12.16 1.11
N ARG A 9 -4.50 -11.13 1.94
CA ARG A 9 -3.90 -9.81 1.65
C ARG A 9 -2.38 -9.89 1.48
N ILE A 10 -1.68 -10.63 2.34
CA ILE A 10 -0.22 -10.83 2.16
C ILE A 10 0.07 -11.53 0.83
N LYS A 11 -0.72 -12.56 0.47
CA LYS A 11 -0.56 -13.27 -0.81
C LYS A 11 -0.84 -12.36 -2.00
N GLN A 12 -1.89 -11.55 -1.93
CA GLN A 12 -2.23 -10.58 -2.98
C GLN A 12 -1.06 -9.62 -3.22
N ILE A 13 -0.56 -8.96 -2.18
CA ILE A 13 0.52 -7.96 -2.31
C ILE A 13 1.81 -8.63 -2.81
N CYS A 14 2.10 -9.86 -2.38
CA CYS A 14 3.23 -10.62 -2.92
C CYS A 14 3.06 -10.96 -4.41
N ALA A 15 1.86 -11.34 -4.83
CA ALA A 15 1.56 -11.63 -6.23
C ALA A 15 1.71 -10.38 -7.11
N GLU A 16 1.19 -9.23 -6.68
CA GLU A 16 1.35 -7.93 -7.35
C GLU A 16 2.81 -7.53 -7.51
N LYS A 17 3.66 -7.83 -6.51
CA LYS A 17 5.11 -7.57 -6.56
C LYS A 17 5.93 -8.68 -7.25
N GLY A 18 5.31 -9.80 -7.63
CA GLY A 18 6.02 -10.98 -8.17
C GLY A 18 6.97 -11.64 -7.18
N TRP A 19 6.64 -11.62 -5.88
CA TRP A 19 7.50 -12.16 -4.81
C TRP A 19 7.18 -13.62 -4.50
N SER A 20 8.23 -14.43 -4.32
CA SER A 20 8.12 -15.76 -3.74
C SER A 20 8.07 -15.68 -2.20
N ASN A 21 7.55 -16.73 -1.56
CA ASN A 21 7.54 -16.83 -0.09
C ASN A 21 8.95 -16.71 0.52
N TYR A 22 9.96 -17.22 -0.19
CA TYR A 22 11.37 -17.08 0.22
C TYR A 22 11.81 -15.62 0.21
N ARG A 23 11.44 -14.86 -0.84
CA ARG A 23 11.75 -13.44 -0.93
C ARG A 23 11.05 -12.66 0.18
N LEU A 24 9.76 -12.92 0.41
CA LEU A 24 9.02 -12.31 1.53
C LEU A 24 9.72 -12.53 2.88
N ALA A 25 10.09 -13.77 3.19
CA ALA A 25 10.81 -14.11 4.42
C ALA A 25 12.10 -13.31 4.59
N LYS A 26 12.88 -13.21 3.51
CA LYS A 26 14.13 -12.44 3.46
C LYS A 26 13.90 -10.94 3.70
N GLU A 27 12.97 -10.32 2.98
CA GLU A 27 12.70 -8.87 3.05
C GLU A 27 12.06 -8.46 4.39
N CYS A 28 11.24 -9.35 5.00
CA CYS A 28 10.61 -9.07 6.29
C CYS A 28 11.51 -9.38 7.50
N GLY A 29 12.67 -10.04 7.29
CA GLY A 29 13.54 -10.51 8.38
C GLY A 29 12.86 -11.55 9.27
N ILE A 30 12.05 -12.42 8.68
CA ILE A 30 11.27 -13.46 9.37
C ILE A 30 11.71 -14.84 8.84
N PRO A 31 11.83 -15.88 9.69
CA PRO A 31 12.17 -17.22 9.22
C PRO A 31 11.18 -17.76 8.18
N SER A 32 11.68 -18.42 7.14
CA SER A 32 10.84 -19.01 6.08
C SER A 32 9.78 -19.98 6.60
N SER A 33 10.08 -20.71 7.69
CA SER A 33 9.12 -21.58 8.38
C SER A 33 7.97 -20.79 9.01
N THR A 34 8.26 -19.63 9.60
CA THR A 34 7.24 -18.74 10.18
C THR A 34 6.36 -18.13 9.10
N VAL A 35 6.95 -17.66 7.99
CA VAL A 35 6.19 -17.17 6.83
C VAL A 35 5.29 -18.27 6.26
N HIS A 36 5.81 -19.48 6.12
CA HIS A 36 5.04 -20.63 5.67
C HIS A 36 3.83 -20.89 6.59
N ASN A 37 4.04 -20.94 7.91
CA ASN A 37 2.96 -21.18 8.88
C ASN A 37 1.87 -20.08 8.83
N ILE A 38 2.26 -18.82 8.68
CA ILE A 38 1.33 -17.69 8.51
C ILE A 38 0.51 -17.89 7.24
N LEU A 39 1.17 -18.07 6.08
CA LEU A 39 0.49 -18.16 4.78
C LEU A 39 -0.38 -19.40 4.60
N HIS A 40 -0.10 -20.48 5.34
CA HIS A 40 -0.87 -21.72 5.32
C HIS A 40 -1.91 -21.81 6.45
N LYS A 41 -2.27 -20.68 7.08
CA LYS A 41 -3.32 -20.59 8.11
C LYS A 41 -3.06 -21.50 9.33
N VAL A 42 -1.78 -21.82 9.61
CA VAL A 42 -1.39 -22.62 10.79
C VAL A 42 -1.43 -21.76 12.05
N SER A 43 -1.15 -20.46 11.91
CA SER A 43 -1.20 -19.49 13.00
C SER A 43 -1.42 -18.09 12.43
N ALA A 44 -2.33 -17.31 13.03
CA ALA A 44 -2.42 -15.89 12.74
C ALA A 44 -1.09 -15.18 13.09
N PRO A 45 -0.60 -14.24 12.26
CA PRO A 45 0.57 -13.47 12.63
C PRO A 45 0.26 -12.61 13.85
N SER A 46 1.20 -12.57 14.81
CA SER A 46 1.12 -11.57 15.87
C SER A 46 1.21 -10.16 15.29
N PHE A 47 0.75 -9.15 16.03
CA PHE A 47 0.89 -7.75 15.63
C PHE A 47 2.33 -7.39 15.23
N VAL A 48 3.32 -7.85 16.01
CA VAL A 48 4.74 -7.61 15.74
C VAL A 48 5.19 -8.28 14.44
N SER A 49 4.75 -9.52 14.19
CA SER A 49 5.06 -10.22 12.94
C SER A 49 4.41 -9.53 11.74
N LEU A 50 3.15 -9.09 11.87
CA LEU A 50 2.46 -8.36 10.81
C LEU A 50 3.13 -7.01 10.52
N LEU A 51 3.55 -6.27 11.55
CA LEU A 51 4.28 -5.02 11.38
C LEU A 51 5.60 -5.23 10.61
N LYS A 52 6.36 -6.28 10.97
CA LYS A 52 7.57 -6.67 10.22
C LYS A 52 7.25 -7.05 8.78
N ILE A 53 6.14 -7.75 8.54
CA ILE A 53 5.69 -8.10 7.20
C ILE A 53 5.40 -6.84 6.39
N CYS A 54 4.64 -5.89 6.91
CA CYS A 54 4.30 -4.67 6.18
C CYS A 54 5.50 -3.76 5.96
N ASN A 55 6.40 -3.65 6.94
CA ASN A 55 7.68 -2.97 6.75
C ASN A 55 8.49 -3.63 5.63
N GLY A 56 8.57 -4.97 5.60
CA GLY A 56 9.25 -5.71 4.53
C GLY A 56 8.55 -5.59 3.17
N LEU A 57 7.23 -5.41 3.14
CA LEU A 57 6.46 -5.14 1.91
C LEU A 57 6.54 -3.68 1.46
N GLY A 58 7.08 -2.78 2.30
CA GLY A 58 7.19 -1.35 2.05
C GLY A 58 5.86 -0.61 2.13
N ILE A 59 4.96 -1.05 3.02
CA ILE A 59 3.63 -0.45 3.23
C ILE A 59 3.38 -0.23 4.72
N THR A 60 2.51 0.72 5.04
CA THR A 60 2.06 0.94 6.42
C THR A 60 0.99 -0.07 6.83
N MET A 61 0.73 -0.17 8.15
CA MET A 61 -0.44 -0.93 8.65
C MET A 61 -1.76 -0.40 8.08
N ALA A 62 -1.88 0.92 7.93
CA ALA A 62 -3.07 1.52 7.34
C ALA A 62 -3.25 1.08 5.88
N GLN A 63 -2.17 1.06 5.10
CA GLN A 63 -2.19 0.59 3.71
C GLN A 63 -2.49 -0.91 3.58
N PHE A 64 -2.03 -1.70 4.55
CA PHE A 64 -2.32 -3.13 4.58
C PHE A 64 -3.82 -3.41 4.73
N PHE A 65 -4.50 -2.67 5.61
CA PHE A 65 -5.92 -2.85 5.93
C PHE A 65 -6.88 -1.96 5.12
N ALA A 66 -6.36 -1.07 4.27
CA ALA A 66 -7.20 -0.28 3.40
C ALA A 66 -7.87 -1.17 2.35
N GLU A 67 -9.18 -0.99 2.18
CA GLU A 67 -9.93 -1.56 1.07
C GLU A 67 -9.53 -0.87 -0.25
N ASP A 68 -9.70 -1.55 -1.38
CA ASP A 68 -9.20 -1.11 -2.69
C ASP A 68 -9.67 0.32 -3.02
N GLY A 69 -8.76 1.29 -2.89
CA GLY A 69 -9.01 2.72 -3.13
C GLY A 69 -8.56 3.67 -2.02
N ASP A 70 -8.40 3.19 -0.78
CA ASP A 70 -8.33 4.09 0.40
C ASP A 70 -6.94 4.32 1.00
N ALA A 71 -5.88 3.87 0.33
CA ALA A 71 -4.52 3.88 0.88
C ALA A 71 -3.52 4.72 0.09
N VAL A 72 -3.86 5.99 -0.18
CA VAL A 72 -2.85 6.94 -0.66
C VAL A 72 -2.18 7.58 0.55
N ASP A 73 -0.93 7.18 0.80
CA ASP A 73 -0.08 7.91 1.75
C ASP A 73 0.42 9.17 1.04
N LEU A 74 -0.40 10.22 1.13
CA LEU A 74 -0.14 11.53 0.53
C LEU A 74 0.98 12.22 1.29
N THR A 75 1.96 12.75 0.55
CA THR A 75 2.89 13.73 1.16
C THR A 75 2.13 14.96 1.61
N GLY A 76 2.71 15.75 2.53
CA GLY A 76 2.09 17.00 2.99
C GLY A 76 1.69 17.92 1.83
N GLU A 77 2.58 18.04 0.82
CA GLU A 77 2.34 18.83 -0.38
C GLU A 77 1.24 18.23 -1.27
N GLN A 78 1.19 16.90 -1.42
CA GLN A 78 0.13 16.24 -2.20
C GLN A 78 -1.24 16.38 -1.52
N ARG A 79 -1.28 16.34 -0.19
CA ARG A 79 -2.51 16.58 0.59
C ARG A 79 -2.98 18.02 0.40
N GLU A 80 -2.07 18.99 0.50
CA GLU A 80 -2.39 20.41 0.27
C GLU A 80 -2.97 20.64 -1.13
N VAL A 81 -2.39 20.04 -2.17
CA VAL A 81 -2.90 20.14 -3.54
C VAL A 81 -4.33 19.57 -3.66
N LEU A 82 -4.61 18.45 -3.00
CA LEU A 82 -5.94 17.84 -3.01
C LEU A 82 -6.97 18.66 -2.22
N ASP A 83 -6.56 19.23 -1.08
CA ASP A 83 -7.42 20.13 -0.29
C ASP A 83 -7.81 21.36 -1.11
N LEU A 84 -6.83 22.01 -1.76
CA LEU A 84 -7.10 23.12 -2.66
C LEU A 84 -8.00 22.72 -3.84
N TYR A 85 -7.77 21.55 -4.43
CA TYR A 85 -8.57 21.06 -5.55
C TYR A 85 -10.04 20.81 -5.18
N ASN A 86 -10.30 20.37 -3.95
CA ASN A 86 -11.66 20.10 -3.48
C ASN A 86 -12.50 21.39 -3.34
N ASP A 87 -11.88 22.53 -3.06
CA ASP A 87 -12.56 23.82 -2.92
C ASP A 87 -12.91 24.49 -4.26
N LEU A 88 -12.35 24.01 -5.37
CA LEU A 88 -12.56 24.56 -6.72
C LEU A 88 -13.91 24.14 -7.33
N SER A 89 -14.49 25.03 -8.14
CA SER A 89 -15.63 24.68 -9.02
C SER A 89 -15.20 23.71 -10.13
N VAL A 90 -16.18 23.06 -10.76
CA VAL A 90 -15.92 22.10 -11.85
C VAL A 90 -15.04 22.70 -12.96
N HIS A 91 -15.32 23.94 -13.35
CA HIS A 91 -14.55 24.62 -14.39
C HIS A 91 -13.12 24.96 -13.94
N GLU A 92 -12.94 25.41 -12.70
CA GLU A 92 -11.60 25.69 -12.16
C GLU A 92 -10.76 24.42 -12.00
N ARG A 93 -11.38 23.30 -11.65
CA ARG A 93 -10.72 21.98 -11.62
C ARG A 93 -10.21 21.57 -13.00
N GLU A 94 -11.00 21.78 -14.04
CA GLU A 94 -10.57 21.53 -15.43
C GLU A 94 -9.33 22.37 -15.79
N ILE A 95 -9.33 23.64 -15.40
CA ILE A 95 -8.19 24.55 -15.62
C ILE A 95 -6.97 24.11 -14.81
N ALA A 96 -7.13 23.80 -13.51
CA ALA A 96 -6.05 23.36 -12.63
C ALA A 96 -5.38 22.09 -13.17
N VAL A 97 -6.17 21.11 -13.62
CA VAL A 97 -5.66 19.88 -14.23
C VAL A 97 -4.98 20.17 -15.57
N ALA A 98 -5.54 21.04 -16.42
CA ALA A 98 -4.91 21.43 -17.67
C ALA A 98 -3.55 22.10 -17.45
N TYR A 99 -3.44 22.96 -16.43
CA TYR A 99 -2.18 23.60 -16.06
C TYR A 99 -1.15 22.60 -15.54
N MET A 100 -1.54 21.70 -14.63
CA MET A 100 -0.67 20.62 -14.15
C MET A 100 -0.18 19.73 -15.30
N ARG A 101 -1.05 19.39 -16.26
CA ARG A 101 -0.68 18.66 -17.49
C ARG A 101 0.34 19.43 -18.33
N GLY A 102 0.12 20.74 -18.51
CA GLY A 102 1.05 21.61 -19.23
C GLY A 102 2.43 21.68 -18.59
N LEU A 103 2.50 21.78 -17.26
CA LEU A 103 3.77 21.75 -16.52
C LEU A 103 4.47 20.39 -16.62
N ALA A 104 3.71 19.29 -16.54
CA ALA A 104 4.25 17.95 -16.68
C ALA A 104 4.82 17.70 -18.09
N ALA A 105 4.15 18.18 -19.14
CA ALA A 105 4.55 17.99 -20.53
C ALA A 105 5.82 18.79 -20.93
N ARG A 106 6.20 19.83 -20.18
CA ARG A 106 7.41 20.64 -20.42
C ARG A 106 8.70 19.99 -19.90
N LYS A 107 8.60 18.88 -19.18
CA LYS A 107 9.74 18.15 -18.61
C LYS A 107 10.32 17.07 -19.56
N GLY A 108 9.87 17.02 -20.81
CA GLY A 108 10.51 16.27 -21.91
C GLY A 108 11.17 17.22 -22.90
#